data_AF-A0A2M7SM84-F1
#
_entry.id   AF-A0A2M7SM84-F1
#
_cell.length_a   1.000
_cell.length_b   1.000
_cell.length_c   1.000
_cell.angle_alpha   90.00
_cell.angle_beta   90.00
_cell.angle_gamma   90.00
#
_symmetry.space_group_name_H-M   'P 1'
#
loop_
_entity.id
_entity.type
_entity.pdbx_description
1 polymer ?
#
loop_
_entity_poly.entity_id
_entity_poly.type
_entity_poly.pdbx_seq_one_letter_code
_entity_poly.pdbx_strand_id
1 'polypeptide(L)'
;AIGEIAGRIQPEDSLIILSDHGFERMKKTIYINYYLRKTGFLKLKKTPETSYNDIDEQTRAFTLEPNRIYLNTATNYPRGSIKEKDREAVIGDLIDAFNALEVEGEKVINQVYRKEEIYRGPLIDRAPDLVLISNTGFDLKARLQAETLTETTIFTGKHTRDDAFLVVKSPDACYVPENPSVFDVFGILESFG
;
A
#
# COMPACT_ATOMS: atom_id res chain seq x y z
N ALA A 1 1.33 30.26 -8.08
CA ALA A 1 1.74 29.70 -6.78
C ALA A 1 3.27 29.59 -6.66
N ILE A 2 3.96 28.63 -7.31
CA ILE A 2 5.43 28.46 -7.13
C ILE A 2 6.22 29.73 -7.46
N GLY A 3 5.97 30.35 -8.63
CA GLY A 3 6.65 31.59 -9.01
C GLY A 3 6.34 32.78 -8.08
N GLU A 4 5.18 32.78 -7.42
CA GLU A 4 4.80 33.82 -6.46
C GLU A 4 5.54 33.63 -5.13
N ILE A 5 5.65 32.39 -4.65
CA ILE A 5 6.45 32.05 -3.46
C ILE A 5 7.92 32.41 -3.74
N ALA A 6 8.46 31.95 -4.87
CA ALA A 6 9.84 32.23 -5.26
C ALA A 6 10.13 33.73 -5.45
N GLY A 7 9.13 34.54 -5.81
CA GLY A 7 9.24 35.99 -5.94
C GLY A 7 9.08 36.77 -4.62
N ARG A 8 8.68 36.11 -3.53
CA ARG A 8 8.49 36.74 -2.21
C ARG A 8 9.60 36.42 -1.21
N ILE A 9 10.35 35.35 -1.44
CA ILE A 9 11.50 34.98 -0.61
C ILE A 9 12.69 35.93 -0.86
N GLN A 10 13.44 36.23 0.20
CA GLN A 10 14.67 37.02 0.13
C GLN A 10 15.82 36.19 -0.46
N PRO A 11 16.91 36.82 -0.91
CA PRO A 11 18.09 36.12 -1.39
C PRO A 11 18.68 35.11 -0.39
N GLU A 12 18.61 35.41 0.91
CA GLU A 12 19.09 34.60 2.03
C GLU A 12 18.13 33.48 2.46
N ASP A 13 16.92 33.43 1.91
CA ASP A 13 15.94 32.41 2.26
C ASP A 13 16.20 31.10 1.48
N SER A 14 16.13 29.98 2.21
CA SER A 14 16.09 28.65 1.61
C SER A 14 14.65 28.21 1.33
N LEU A 15 14.44 27.48 0.23
CA LEU A 15 13.16 26.93 -0.19
C LEU A 15 13.32 25.45 -0.53
N ILE A 16 12.52 24.61 0.12
CA ILE A 16 12.33 23.21 -0.26
C ILE A 16 10.90 23.04 -0.76
N ILE A 17 10.75 22.43 -1.94
CA ILE A 17 9.47 21.93 -2.44
C ILE A 17 9.64 20.44 -2.66
N LEU A 18 8.75 19.64 -2.08
CA LEU A 18 8.80 18.20 -2.22
C LEU A 18 7.42 17.60 -2.35
N SER A 19 7.38 16.37 -2.84
CA SER A 19 6.25 15.46 -2.73
C SER A 19 6.74 14.17 -2.09
N ASP A 20 6.00 13.64 -1.12
CA ASP A 20 6.31 12.39 -0.42
C ASP A 20 5.95 11.14 -1.25
N HIS A 21 5.16 11.32 -2.30
CA HIS A 21 4.75 10.29 -3.25
C HIS A 21 4.48 10.89 -4.63
N GLY A 22 4.41 10.07 -5.68
CA GLY A 22 3.90 10.50 -6.98
C GLY A 22 2.39 10.39 -7.09
N PHE A 23 1.88 10.55 -8.31
CA PHE A 23 0.47 10.46 -8.61
C PHE A 23 0.25 10.04 -10.07
N GLU A 24 -0.70 9.14 -10.30
CA GLU A 24 -1.06 8.70 -11.65
C GLU A 24 -2.57 8.67 -11.87
N ARG A 25 -2.97 8.60 -13.15
CA ARG A 25 -4.37 8.44 -13.53
C ARG A 25 -4.87 7.06 -13.10
N MET A 26 -5.96 7.03 -12.35
CA MET A 26 -6.67 5.82 -12.00
C MET A 26 -7.68 5.45 -13.09
N LYS A 27 -7.67 4.17 -13.49
CA LYS A 27 -8.67 3.55 -14.36
C LYS A 27 -9.79 2.93 -13.54
N LYS A 28 -9.45 2.12 -12.52
CA LYS A 28 -10.40 1.34 -11.72
C LYS A 28 -9.94 1.17 -10.27
N THR A 29 -10.91 1.06 -9.38
CA THR A 29 -10.72 0.54 -8.02
C THR A 29 -10.93 -0.97 -8.03
N ILE A 30 -10.06 -1.72 -7.34
CA ILE A 30 -10.13 -3.17 -7.19
C ILE A 30 -10.32 -3.55 -5.72
N TYR A 31 -11.39 -4.28 -5.42
CA TYR A 31 -11.71 -4.69 -4.06
C TYR A 31 -11.10 -6.06 -3.71
N ILE A 32 -9.99 -6.05 -2.99
CA ILE A 32 -9.24 -7.28 -2.67
C ILE A 32 -10.03 -8.19 -1.74
N ASN A 33 -10.75 -7.65 -0.75
CA ASN A 33 -11.60 -8.47 0.11
C ASN A 33 -12.82 -9.07 -0.65
N TYR A 34 -13.25 -8.50 -1.78
CA TYR A 34 -14.17 -9.19 -2.68
C TYR A 34 -13.47 -10.36 -3.37
N TYR A 35 -12.27 -10.14 -3.93
CA TYR A 35 -11.50 -11.18 -4.60
C TYR A 35 -11.21 -12.37 -3.68
N LEU A 36 -10.72 -12.12 -2.46
CA LEU A 36 -10.43 -13.15 -1.46
C LEU A 36 -11.68 -13.94 -1.04
N ARG A 37 -12.86 -13.31 -1.01
CA ARG A 37 -14.13 -14.04 -0.79
C ARG A 37 -14.47 -14.94 -1.96
N LYS A 38 -14.34 -14.42 -3.18
CA LYS A 38 -14.62 -15.16 -4.41
C LYS A 38 -13.72 -16.38 -4.57
N THR A 39 -12.45 -16.28 -4.16
CA THR A 39 -11.47 -17.38 -4.21
C THR A 39 -11.42 -18.22 -2.93
N GLY A 40 -12.23 -17.91 -1.93
CA GLY A 40 -12.41 -18.71 -0.72
C GLY A 40 -11.36 -18.51 0.39
N PHE A 41 -10.43 -17.55 0.24
CA PHE A 41 -9.48 -17.19 1.29
C PHE A 41 -10.14 -16.42 2.44
N LEU A 42 -11.18 -15.63 2.15
CA LEU A 42 -11.94 -14.87 3.13
C LEU A 42 -13.35 -15.42 3.24
N LYS A 43 -13.79 -15.76 4.45
CA LYS A 43 -15.18 -16.15 4.72
C LYS A 43 -15.75 -15.27 5.80
N LEU A 44 -16.99 -14.82 5.59
CA LEU A 44 -17.70 -13.97 6.52
C LEU A 44 -18.95 -14.69 7.02
N LYS A 45 -19.23 -14.55 8.31
CA LYS A 45 -20.50 -14.97 8.90
C LYS A 45 -21.63 -14.12 8.32
N LYS A 46 -22.80 -14.72 8.12
CA LYS A 46 -23.98 -14.00 7.63
C LYS A 46 -24.56 -13.17 8.77
N THR A 47 -24.29 -11.87 8.75
CA THR A 47 -24.88 -10.88 9.67
C THR A 47 -25.56 -9.76 8.89
N PRO A 48 -26.54 -9.05 9.49
CA PRO A 48 -27.21 -7.91 8.84
C PRO A 48 -26.24 -6.78 8.48
N GLU A 49 -25.22 -6.55 9.32
CA GLU A 49 -24.16 -5.58 9.08
C GLU A 49 -22.81 -6.29 9.13
N THR A 50 -22.18 -6.45 7.97
CA THR A 50 -20.87 -7.10 7.86
C THR A 50 -19.77 -6.22 8.43
N SER A 51 -18.99 -6.77 9.36
CA SER A 51 -17.86 -6.13 10.02
C SER A 51 -16.64 -7.08 10.09
N TYR A 52 -15.49 -6.58 10.53
CA TYR A 52 -14.33 -7.44 10.78
C TYR A 52 -14.57 -8.50 11.87
N ASN A 53 -15.54 -8.28 12.77
CA ASN A 53 -15.94 -9.28 13.78
C ASN A 53 -16.65 -10.48 13.16
N ASP A 54 -17.08 -10.37 11.90
CA ASP A 54 -17.75 -11.42 11.15
C ASP A 54 -16.78 -12.29 10.36
N ILE A 55 -15.47 -12.02 10.44
CA ILE A 55 -14.46 -12.94 9.92
C ILE A 55 -14.67 -14.31 10.57
N ASP A 56 -14.91 -15.29 9.69
CA ASP A 56 -15.16 -16.67 10.05
C ASP A 56 -13.85 -17.41 10.32
N GLU A 57 -13.89 -18.43 11.17
CA GLU A 57 -12.72 -19.25 11.52
C GLU A 57 -12.11 -19.96 10.31
N GLN A 58 -12.89 -20.21 9.26
CA GLN A 58 -12.40 -20.78 8.01
C GLN A 58 -11.64 -19.78 7.12
N THR A 59 -11.59 -18.50 7.51
CA THR A 59 -10.78 -17.50 6.82
C THR A 59 -9.31 -17.84 6.93
N ARG A 60 -8.62 -17.85 5.79
CA ARG A 60 -7.18 -18.04 5.67
C ARG A 60 -6.45 -16.71 5.63
N ALA A 61 -7.02 -15.71 4.95
CA ALA A 61 -6.44 -14.38 4.84
C ALA A 61 -7.49 -13.28 4.62
N PHE A 62 -7.13 -12.06 4.99
CA PHE A 62 -7.93 -10.86 4.75
C PHE A 62 -7.02 -9.66 4.47
N THR A 63 -7.60 -8.62 3.89
CA THR A 63 -6.88 -7.38 3.56
C THR A 63 -7.30 -6.25 4.48
N LEU A 64 -6.35 -5.40 4.86
CA LEU A 64 -6.59 -4.09 5.45
C LEU A 64 -6.02 -2.99 4.56
N GLU A 65 -6.63 -1.81 4.61
CA GLU A 65 -6.17 -0.66 3.83
C GLU A 65 -4.78 -0.19 4.26
N PRO A 66 -3.94 0.30 3.34
CA PRO A 66 -3.94 0.03 1.91
C PRO A 66 -3.09 -1.21 1.59
N ASN A 67 -3.58 -2.09 0.71
CA ASN A 67 -2.80 -3.16 0.05
C ASN A 67 -2.11 -4.20 0.99
N ARG A 68 -2.55 -4.33 2.24
CA ARG A 68 -1.89 -5.16 3.25
C ARG A 68 -2.66 -6.45 3.49
N ILE A 69 -2.03 -7.59 3.21
CA ILE A 69 -2.62 -8.92 3.40
C ILE A 69 -2.13 -9.49 4.72
N TYR A 70 -3.06 -10.02 5.50
CA TYR A 70 -2.81 -10.68 6.77
C TYR A 70 -3.33 -12.11 6.71
N LEU A 71 -2.51 -13.07 7.11
CA LEU A 71 -2.95 -14.44 7.35
C LEU A 71 -3.67 -14.50 8.69
N ASN A 72 -4.82 -15.17 8.71
CA ASN A 72 -5.61 -15.38 9.92
C ASN A 72 -5.01 -16.52 10.75
N THR A 73 -3.81 -16.29 11.30
CA THR A 73 -3.07 -17.27 12.10
C THR A 73 -3.60 -17.40 13.52
N ALA A 74 -3.51 -18.62 14.07
CA ALA A 74 -3.94 -18.91 15.44
C ALA A 74 -3.16 -18.12 16.51
N THR A 75 -1.96 -17.63 16.17
CA THR A 75 -1.10 -16.85 17.06
C THR A 75 -1.50 -15.37 17.10
N ASN A 76 -1.91 -14.80 15.96
CA ASN A 76 -2.14 -13.36 15.83
C ASN A 76 -3.61 -12.98 15.97
N TYR A 77 -4.54 -13.92 15.72
CA TYR A 77 -5.97 -13.64 15.67
C TYR A 77 -6.78 -14.61 16.52
N PRO A 78 -7.75 -14.14 17.33
CA PRO A 78 -8.54 -15.00 18.22
C PRO A 78 -9.32 -16.12 17.53
N ARG A 79 -9.64 -15.94 16.24
CA ARG A 79 -10.33 -16.94 15.39
C ARG A 79 -9.43 -17.43 14.26
N GLY A 80 -8.11 -17.32 14.44
CA GLY A 80 -7.15 -17.77 13.46
C GLY A 80 -7.08 -19.30 13.40
N SER A 81 -7.18 -19.85 12.20
CA SER A 81 -7.11 -21.29 11.97
C SER A 81 -5.80 -21.73 11.31
N ILE A 82 -5.03 -20.79 10.75
CA ILE A 82 -3.74 -21.10 10.13
C ILE A 82 -2.70 -21.39 11.22
N LYS A 83 -2.16 -22.61 11.19
CA LYS A 83 -1.04 -23.03 12.04
C LYS A 83 0.27 -22.63 11.37
N GLU A 84 1.31 -22.45 12.17
CA GLU A 84 2.63 -22.04 11.67
C GLU A 84 3.16 -22.94 10.55
N LYS A 85 3.01 -24.27 10.70
CA LYS A 85 3.41 -25.25 9.69
C LYS A 85 2.72 -25.10 8.33
N ASP A 86 1.54 -24.48 8.30
CA ASP A 86 0.72 -24.32 7.09
C ASP A 86 0.89 -22.91 6.48
N ARG A 87 1.61 -22.01 7.16
CA ARG A 87 1.78 -20.59 6.79
C ARG A 87 2.37 -20.43 5.39
N GLU A 88 3.49 -21.09 5.11
CA GLU A 88 4.19 -20.94 3.82
C GLU A 88 3.36 -21.44 2.64
N ALA A 89 2.59 -22.53 2.83
CA ALA A 89 1.68 -23.02 1.80
C ALA A 89 0.56 -21.99 1.50
N VAL A 90 0.00 -21.36 2.53
CA VAL A 90 -1.02 -20.31 2.36
C VAL A 90 -0.45 -19.08 1.67
N ILE A 91 0.80 -18.69 1.98
CA ILE A 91 1.50 -17.61 1.29
C ILE A 91 1.67 -17.93 -0.20
N GLY A 92 2.11 -19.15 -0.54
CA GLY A 92 2.23 -19.60 -1.93
C GLY A 92 0.91 -19.50 -2.70
N ASP A 93 -0.16 -20.07 -2.13
CA ASP A 93 -1.50 -20.01 -2.73
C ASP A 93 -1.98 -18.57 -2.98
N LEU A 94 -1.70 -17.64 -2.04
CA LEU A 94 -2.07 -16.24 -2.17
C LEU A 94 -1.26 -15.53 -3.27
N ILE A 95 0.05 -15.77 -3.32
CA ILE A 95 0.92 -15.22 -4.37
C ILE A 95 0.43 -15.67 -5.75
N ASP A 96 0.14 -16.97 -5.92
CA ASP A 96 -0.36 -17.52 -7.17
C ASP A 96 -1.71 -16.91 -7.55
N ALA A 97 -2.63 -16.78 -6.59
CA ALA A 97 -3.92 -16.14 -6.81
C ALA A 97 -3.76 -14.67 -7.25
N PHE A 98 -2.91 -13.89 -6.57
CA PHE A 98 -2.68 -12.49 -6.91
C PHE A 98 -1.96 -12.31 -8.25
N ASN A 99 -1.01 -13.18 -8.58
CA ASN A 99 -0.36 -13.20 -9.90
C ASN A 99 -1.34 -13.57 -11.03
N ALA A 100 -2.35 -14.38 -10.73
CA ALA A 100 -3.41 -14.74 -11.67
C ALA A 100 -4.54 -13.69 -11.79
N LEU A 101 -4.58 -12.68 -10.92
CA LEU A 101 -5.65 -11.68 -10.91
C LEU A 101 -5.55 -10.73 -12.12
N GLU A 102 -6.52 -10.85 -13.01
CA GLU A 102 -6.67 -10.01 -14.19
C GLU A 102 -8.04 -9.33 -14.22
N VAL A 103 -8.06 -8.11 -14.76
CA VAL A 103 -9.27 -7.36 -15.07
C VAL A 103 -9.13 -6.83 -16.48
N GLU A 104 -10.09 -7.16 -17.35
CA GLU A 104 -10.11 -6.73 -18.76
C GLU A 104 -8.84 -7.12 -19.53
N GLY A 105 -8.23 -8.25 -19.17
CA GLY A 105 -7.00 -8.76 -19.79
C GLY A 105 -5.71 -8.09 -19.30
N GLU A 106 -5.80 -7.13 -18.37
CA GLU A 106 -4.64 -6.52 -17.73
C GLU A 106 -4.39 -7.18 -16.36
N LYS A 107 -3.12 -7.52 -16.06
CA LYS A 107 -2.70 -7.95 -14.72
C LYS A 107 -2.95 -6.84 -13.71
N VAL A 108 -3.67 -7.14 -12.63
CA VAL A 108 -3.94 -6.12 -11.59
C VAL A 108 -2.73 -5.88 -10.71
N ILE A 109 -2.00 -6.95 -10.37
CA ILE A 109 -0.88 -6.92 -9.44
C ILE A 109 0.42 -6.91 -10.24
N ASN A 110 1.24 -5.89 -10.00
CA ASN A 110 2.60 -5.78 -10.53
C ASN A 110 3.56 -6.63 -9.69
N GLN A 111 3.47 -6.51 -8.37
CA GLN A 111 4.38 -7.17 -7.46
C GLN A 111 3.71 -7.54 -6.14
N VAL A 112 4.14 -8.67 -5.58
CA VAL A 112 3.78 -9.12 -4.23
C VAL A 112 5.05 -9.19 -3.42
N TYR A 113 5.14 -8.36 -2.38
CA TYR A 113 6.25 -8.40 -1.43
C TYR A 113 5.88 -9.20 -0.19
N ARG A 114 6.75 -10.11 0.22
CA ARG A 114 6.70 -10.69 1.56
C ARG A 114 7.23 -9.71 2.58
N LYS A 115 6.71 -9.79 3.80
CA LYS A 115 7.12 -8.90 4.89
C LYS A 115 8.62 -8.93 5.17
N GLU A 116 9.23 -10.12 5.04
CA GLU A 116 10.65 -10.34 5.27
C GLU A 116 11.52 -9.70 4.18
N GLU A 117 10.95 -9.23 3.07
CA GLU A 117 11.68 -8.52 2.02
C GLU A 117 11.79 -7.03 2.35
N ILE A 118 10.71 -6.42 2.87
CA ILE A 118 10.54 -4.96 2.93
C ILE A 118 10.45 -4.37 4.35
N TYR A 119 10.26 -5.19 5.39
CA TYR A 119 10.20 -4.73 6.78
C TYR A 119 11.34 -5.28 7.61
N ARG A 120 11.82 -4.48 8.57
CA ARG A 120 12.87 -4.84 9.53
C ARG A 120 12.55 -4.25 10.91
N GLY A 121 13.19 -4.76 11.95
CA GLY A 121 13.12 -4.21 13.30
C GLY A 121 12.15 -4.97 14.23
N PRO A 122 12.00 -4.48 15.49
CA PRO A 122 11.41 -5.25 16.59
C PRO A 122 9.90 -5.48 16.46
N LEU A 123 9.23 -4.85 15.49
CA LEU A 123 7.79 -4.96 15.27
C LEU A 123 7.42 -5.78 14.02
N ILE A 124 8.38 -6.51 13.43
CA ILE A 124 8.16 -7.30 12.19
C ILE A 124 7.05 -8.34 12.34
N ASP A 125 6.82 -8.85 13.55
CA ASP A 125 5.74 -9.81 13.82
C ASP A 125 4.34 -9.21 13.67
N ARG A 126 4.22 -7.87 13.74
CA ARG A 126 2.97 -7.12 13.51
C ARG A 126 2.81 -6.65 12.08
N ALA A 127 3.83 -6.83 11.23
CA ALA A 127 3.77 -6.44 9.83
C ALA A 127 2.77 -7.32 9.07
N PRO A 128 2.14 -6.80 8.00
CA PRO A 128 1.33 -7.62 7.09
C PRO A 128 2.19 -8.73 6.49
N ASP A 129 1.62 -9.91 6.23
CA ASP A 129 2.36 -11.03 5.65
C ASP A 129 2.76 -10.75 4.19
N LEU A 130 1.86 -10.12 3.42
CA LEU A 130 2.12 -9.68 2.05
C LEU A 130 1.71 -8.22 1.85
N VAL A 131 2.44 -7.51 0.99
CA VAL A 131 2.10 -6.18 0.51
C VAL A 131 1.97 -6.20 -1.01
N LEU A 132 0.82 -5.77 -1.50
CA LEU A 132 0.52 -5.74 -2.93
C LEU A 132 0.91 -4.40 -3.56
N ILE A 133 1.58 -4.46 -4.70
CA ILE A 133 1.79 -3.33 -5.61
C ILE A 133 0.94 -3.57 -6.84
N SER A 134 0.02 -2.66 -7.12
CA SER A 134 -0.80 -2.73 -8.33
C SER A 134 -0.04 -2.27 -9.57
N ASN A 135 -0.49 -2.74 -10.73
CA ASN A 135 -0.13 -2.14 -12.01
C ASN A 135 -0.79 -0.76 -12.18
N THR A 136 -0.25 0.01 -13.14
CA THR A 136 -0.70 1.36 -13.47
C THR A 136 -2.21 1.46 -13.64
N GLY A 137 -2.80 2.40 -12.93
CA GLY A 137 -4.22 2.72 -13.03
C GLY A 137 -5.16 1.85 -12.19
N PHE A 138 -4.66 0.85 -11.46
CA PHE A 138 -5.47 0.08 -10.50
C PHE A 138 -5.25 0.57 -9.06
N ASP A 139 -6.30 1.05 -8.40
CA ASP A 139 -6.27 1.39 -6.97
C ASP A 139 -6.85 0.25 -6.16
N LEU A 140 -6.05 -0.35 -5.27
CA LEU A 140 -6.53 -1.48 -4.48
C LEU A 140 -7.19 -0.96 -3.20
N LYS A 141 -8.35 -1.54 -2.88
CA LYS A 141 -9.11 -1.25 -1.67
C LYS A 141 -9.47 -2.53 -0.94
N ALA A 142 -9.60 -2.42 0.36
CA ALA A 142 -9.90 -3.50 1.30
C ALA A 142 -11.36 -3.47 1.78
N ARG A 143 -12.27 -2.77 1.09
CA ARG A 143 -13.68 -2.71 1.50
C ARG A 143 -14.27 -4.11 1.67
N LEU A 144 -14.66 -4.43 2.90
CA LEU A 144 -15.11 -5.75 3.28
C LEU A 144 -16.46 -6.11 2.66
N GLN A 145 -17.33 -5.12 2.47
CA GLN A 145 -18.70 -5.27 1.97
C GLN A 145 -18.83 -5.04 0.46
N ALA A 146 -17.73 -4.92 -0.29
CA ALA A 146 -17.81 -4.72 -1.73
C ALA A 146 -18.60 -5.88 -2.39
N GLU A 147 -19.51 -5.59 -3.32
CA GLU A 147 -20.32 -6.63 -3.99
C GLU A 147 -19.78 -6.99 -5.38
N THR A 148 -18.83 -6.21 -5.88
CA THR A 148 -18.16 -6.40 -7.16
C THR A 148 -16.65 -6.38 -6.96
N LEU A 149 -15.91 -6.98 -7.91
CA LEU A 149 -14.45 -6.93 -7.92
C LEU A 149 -13.94 -5.52 -8.21
N THR A 150 -14.65 -4.79 -9.06
CA THR A 150 -14.18 -3.52 -9.61
C THR A 150 -15.25 -2.44 -9.51
N GLU A 151 -14.81 -1.20 -9.35
CA GLU A 151 -15.66 0.00 -9.41
C GLU A 151 -14.94 1.13 -10.15
N THR A 152 -15.69 1.88 -10.94
CA THR A 152 -15.26 3.18 -11.48
C THR A 152 -15.83 4.26 -10.57
N THR A 153 -14.98 4.88 -9.76
CA THR A 153 -15.40 5.90 -8.80
C THR A 153 -15.34 7.30 -9.40
N ILE A 154 -15.80 8.30 -8.64
CA ILE A 154 -15.63 9.72 -9.01
C ILE A 154 -14.16 10.17 -8.99
N PHE A 155 -13.30 9.45 -8.28
CA PHE A 155 -11.87 9.73 -8.27
C PHE A 155 -11.24 9.21 -9.55
N THR A 156 -10.35 10.01 -10.14
CA THR A 156 -9.70 9.71 -11.42
C THR A 156 -8.18 9.59 -11.29
N GLY A 157 -7.66 9.65 -10.07
CA GLY A 157 -6.23 9.53 -9.78
C GLY A 157 -5.96 8.80 -8.47
N LYS A 158 -4.75 8.25 -8.36
CA LYS A 158 -4.27 7.56 -7.17
C LYS A 158 -2.80 7.87 -6.91
N HIS A 159 -2.38 7.69 -5.66
CA HIS A 159 -0.98 7.77 -5.27
C HIS A 159 -0.15 6.65 -5.93
N THR A 160 1.08 6.98 -6.32
CA THR A 160 2.12 6.03 -6.74
C THR A 160 3.28 6.06 -5.75
N ARG A 161 4.10 5.02 -5.74
CA ARG A 161 5.35 5.04 -4.95
C ARG A 161 6.48 5.75 -5.68
N ASP A 162 6.45 5.67 -7.02
CA ASP A 162 7.40 6.34 -7.89
C ASP A 162 6.99 7.80 -8.13
N ASP A 163 7.89 8.58 -8.71
CA ASP A 163 7.68 9.98 -9.12
C ASP A 163 7.42 10.98 -7.97
N ALA A 164 7.83 10.64 -6.75
CA ALA A 164 8.10 11.63 -5.72
C ALA A 164 9.20 12.59 -6.20
N PHE A 165 9.16 13.85 -5.75
CA PHE A 165 10.14 14.84 -6.19
C PHE A 165 10.67 15.66 -5.02
N LEU A 166 11.87 16.22 -5.22
CA LEU A 166 12.52 17.16 -4.32
C LEU A 166 13.16 18.27 -5.15
N VAL A 167 12.85 19.52 -4.79
CA VAL A 167 13.46 20.73 -5.33
C VAL A 167 13.99 21.52 -4.15
N VAL A 168 15.29 21.81 -4.18
CA VAL A 168 15.98 22.58 -3.16
C VAL A 168 16.58 23.82 -3.79
N LYS A 169 16.29 24.98 -3.20
CA LYS A 169 16.97 26.26 -3.46
C LYS A 169 17.53 26.73 -2.14
N SER A 170 18.84 26.93 -2.06
CA SER A 170 19.52 27.51 -0.90
C SER A 170 20.55 28.54 -1.38
N PRO A 171 20.75 29.67 -0.68
CA PRO A 171 21.82 30.61 -0.97
C PRO A 171 23.21 30.02 -0.75
N ASP A 172 23.31 29.11 0.22
CA ASP A 172 24.55 28.44 0.62
C ASP A 172 24.64 27.04 0.02
N ALA A 173 25.85 26.46 0.08
CA ALA A 173 26.04 25.07 -0.31
C ALA A 173 25.28 24.16 0.66
N CYS A 174 24.30 23.43 0.13
CA CYS A 174 23.53 22.44 0.89
C CYS A 174 23.83 21.02 0.41
N TYR A 175 23.69 20.06 1.29
CA TYR A 175 23.84 18.65 0.96
C TYR A 175 22.52 18.10 0.43
N VAL A 176 22.56 17.46 -0.75
CA VAL A 176 21.47 16.63 -1.27
C VAL A 176 22.07 15.29 -1.70
N PRO A 177 21.61 14.15 -1.15
CA PRO A 177 22.07 12.84 -1.59
C PRO A 177 21.83 12.61 -3.09
N GLU A 178 22.67 11.79 -3.73
CA GLU A 178 22.48 11.41 -5.14
C GLU A 178 21.14 10.70 -5.38
N ASN A 179 20.70 9.88 -4.42
CA ASN A 179 19.42 9.20 -4.41
C ASN A 179 18.63 9.59 -3.15
N PRO A 180 17.98 10.76 -3.13
CA PRO A 180 17.31 11.26 -1.94
C PRO A 180 16.07 10.43 -1.62
N SER A 181 15.84 10.22 -0.33
CA SER A 181 14.62 9.63 0.22
C SER A 181 13.90 10.64 1.12
N VAL A 182 12.64 10.37 1.46
CA VAL A 182 11.88 11.21 2.40
C VAL A 182 12.55 11.32 3.78
N PHE A 183 13.36 10.34 4.17
CA PHE A 183 14.09 10.37 5.44
C PHE A 183 15.25 11.38 5.44
N ASP A 184 15.77 11.73 4.26
CA ASP A 184 16.91 12.65 4.14
C ASP A 184 16.49 14.11 4.31
N VAL A 185 15.20 14.44 4.18
CA VAL A 185 14.68 15.82 4.24
C VAL A 185 15.15 16.55 5.50
N PHE A 186 15.19 15.88 6.65
CA PHE A 186 15.70 16.47 7.89
C PHE A 186 17.19 16.80 7.81
N GLY A 187 18.01 15.88 7.29
CA GLY A 187 19.45 16.12 7.11
C GLY A 187 19.75 17.22 6.09
N ILE A 188 18.92 17.36 5.06
CA ILE A 188 19.01 18.45 4.09
C ILE A 188 18.70 19.79 4.78
N LEU A 189 17.65 19.86 5.59
CA LEU A 189 17.27 21.05 6.35
C LEU A 189 18.38 21.48 7.33
N GLU A 190 18.97 20.54 8.06
CA GLU A 190 20.09 20.82 8.98
C GLU A 190 21.35 21.30 8.24
N SER A 191 21.47 21.02 6.94
CA SER A 191 22.62 21.47 6.13
C SER A 191 22.53 22.95 5.71
N PHE A 192 21.41 23.62 5.95
CA PHE A 192 21.19 25.00 5.49
C PHE A 192 21.90 26.09 6.31
N GLY A 193 22.69 25.73 7.32
CA GLY A 193 23.45 26.69 8.14
C GLY A 193 22.66 27.14 9.37
#